data_AF-A0A9P1M8F4-F1
#
_entry.id   AF-A0A9P1M8F4-F1
#
_cell.length_a   1.000
_cell.length_b   1.000
_cell.length_c   1.000
_cell.angle_alpha   90.00
_cell.angle_beta   90.00
_cell.angle_gamma   90.00
#
_symmetry.space_group_name_H-M   'P 1'
#
loop_
_entity.id
_entity.type
_entity.pdbx_description
1 polymer ?
#
loop_
_entity_poly.entity_id
_entity_poly.type
_entity_poly.pdbx_seq_one_letter_code
_entity_poly.pdbx_strand_id
1 'polypeptide(L)'
;MAQPFDCLCGRPSCRGRIAGARDMTAEQLTGIWLNSHIRELLEERDTAAAAAAAATTASNGQTNGHHANGTKTIAPENGVDQTADALRDALKHAEQVVQAAKTALATYLDSRTGSAYPAAAAADGNGAVHENGEQNGKAGMQRRGVTSREMSGEMGGDTLLE
;
A
#
# COMPACT_ATOMS: atom_id res chain seq x y z
N MET A 1 22.93 0.69 -22.32
CA MET A 1 23.69 1.70 -23.08
C MET A 1 23.74 2.97 -22.26
N ALA A 2 24.88 3.66 -22.22
CA ALA A 2 25.11 4.74 -21.27
C ALA A 2 24.67 6.14 -21.75
N GLN A 3 24.42 6.33 -23.05
CA GLN A 3 24.03 7.62 -23.60
C GLN A 3 22.92 7.51 -24.65
N PRO A 4 21.94 8.44 -24.63
CA PRO A 4 20.86 8.49 -25.61
C PRO A 4 21.36 9.00 -26.96
N PHE A 5 20.75 8.55 -28.06
CA PHE A 5 21.06 9.00 -29.41
C PHE A 5 19.79 9.32 -30.20
N ASP A 6 19.93 10.15 -31.24
CA ASP A 6 18.82 10.52 -32.11
C ASP A 6 18.78 9.61 -33.35
N CYS A 7 17.60 9.07 -33.64
CA CYS A 7 17.31 8.23 -34.78
C CYS A 7 16.87 9.09 -35.98
N LEU A 8 17.61 8.99 -37.08
CA LEU A 8 17.40 9.76 -38.30
C LEU A 8 16.83 8.90 -39.44
N CYS A 9 16.13 7.81 -39.13
CA CYS A 9 15.71 6.82 -40.12
C CYS A 9 14.58 7.28 -41.08
N GLY A 10 13.96 8.43 -40.82
CA GLY A 10 12.99 9.07 -41.75
C GLY A 10 11.65 8.36 -41.92
N ARG A 11 11.33 7.33 -41.13
CA ARG A 11 10.06 6.59 -41.21
C ARG A 11 8.95 7.33 -40.45
N PRO A 12 7.66 7.27 -40.88
CA PRO A 12 6.56 7.90 -40.13
C PRO A 12 6.37 7.33 -38.72
N SER A 13 6.87 6.12 -38.46
CA SER A 13 6.90 5.48 -37.14
C SER A 13 8.24 5.68 -36.40
N CYS A 14 9.05 6.66 -36.79
CA CYS A 14 10.33 6.93 -36.14
C CYS A 14 10.10 7.43 -34.71
N ARG A 15 10.88 6.90 -33.76
CA ARG A 15 10.82 7.29 -32.35
C ARG A 15 11.62 8.56 -32.03
N GLY A 16 12.35 9.12 -32.99
CA GLY A 16 13.22 10.27 -32.76
C GLY A 16 14.36 9.90 -31.82
N ARG A 17 14.27 10.27 -30.54
CA ARG A 17 15.34 10.01 -29.56
C ARG A 17 15.19 8.63 -28.93
N ILE A 18 16.24 7.83 -29.02
CA ILE A 18 16.34 6.51 -28.41
C ILE A 18 17.18 6.63 -27.14
N ALA A 19 16.50 6.79 -26.01
CA ALA A 19 17.08 6.55 -24.68
C ALA A 19 16.94 5.05 -24.32
N GLY A 20 17.73 4.53 -23.40
CA GLY A 20 17.66 3.09 -23.05
C GLY A 20 16.26 2.66 -22.60
N ALA A 21 15.96 1.36 -22.57
CA ALA A 21 14.64 0.85 -22.16
C ALA A 21 14.18 1.41 -20.80
N ARG A 22 15.13 1.67 -19.89
CA ARG A 22 14.92 2.30 -18.58
C ARG A 22 14.33 3.72 -18.63
N ASP A 23 14.48 4.44 -19.73
CA ASP A 23 14.02 5.83 -19.87
C ASP A 23 12.84 5.96 -20.86
N MET A 24 12.43 4.85 -21.48
CA MET A 24 11.27 4.80 -22.37
C MET A 24 9.98 4.48 -21.59
N THR A 25 8.86 4.96 -22.11
CA THR A 25 7.53 4.64 -21.56
C THR A 25 7.12 3.21 -21.92
N ALA A 26 6.24 2.60 -21.11
CA ALA A 26 5.72 1.26 -21.40
C ALA A 26 5.08 1.17 -22.81
N GLU A 27 4.40 2.23 -23.24
CA GLU A 27 3.80 2.36 -24.57
C GLU A 27 4.83 2.44 -25.72
N GLN A 28 6.04 2.94 -25.44
CA GLN A 28 7.13 2.91 -26.41
C GLN A 28 7.81 1.54 -26.47
N LEU A 29 7.61 0.71 -25.45
CA LEU A 29 8.18 -0.63 -25.34
C LEU A 29 7.19 -1.71 -25.80
N THR A 30 5.89 -1.38 -25.96
CA THR A 30 4.89 -2.30 -26.50
C THR A 30 5.22 -2.68 -27.94
N GLY A 31 5.08 -3.97 -28.23
CA GLY A 31 5.39 -4.56 -29.54
C GLY A 31 6.87 -4.82 -29.80
N ILE A 32 7.77 -4.54 -28.84
CA ILE A 32 9.19 -4.89 -28.92
C ILE A 32 9.46 -6.11 -28.05
N TRP A 33 10.25 -7.06 -28.55
CA TRP A 33 10.71 -8.17 -27.73
C TRP A 33 11.75 -7.70 -26.72
N LEU A 34 11.46 -7.90 -25.43
CA LEU A 34 12.32 -7.54 -24.30
C LEU A 34 12.76 -8.81 -23.57
N ASN A 35 14.03 -8.85 -23.18
CA ASN A 35 14.58 -9.91 -22.35
C ASN A 35 14.01 -9.84 -20.92
N SER A 36 13.95 -10.97 -20.20
CA SER A 36 13.39 -11.06 -18.84
C SER A 36 14.02 -10.04 -17.90
N HIS A 37 15.35 -9.92 -17.93
CA HIS A 37 16.09 -8.99 -17.09
C HIS A 37 15.69 -7.52 -17.31
N ILE A 38 15.35 -7.12 -18.54
CA ILE A 38 14.92 -5.74 -18.82
C ILE A 38 13.51 -5.51 -18.26
N ARG A 39 12.66 -6.53 -18.25
CA ARG A 39 11.31 -6.46 -17.65
C ARG A 39 11.39 -6.33 -16.14
N GLU A 40 12.27 -7.11 -15.49
CA GLU A 40 12.55 -7.01 -14.05
C GLU A 40 13.01 -5.60 -13.67
N LEU A 41 13.97 -5.03 -14.40
CA LEU A 41 14.46 -3.67 -14.15
C LEU A 41 13.38 -2.58 -14.34
N LEU A 42 12.41 -2.81 -15.22
CA LEU A 42 11.28 -1.89 -15.43
C LEU A 42 10.25 -2.02 -14.31
N GLU A 43 9.94 -3.24 -13.90
CA GLU A 43 9.07 -3.52 -12.77
C GLU A 43 9.64 -2.92 -11.47
N GLU A 44 10.95 -3.06 -11.23
CA GLU A 44 11.65 -2.40 -10.12
C GLU A 44 11.53 -0.87 -10.17
N ARG A 45 11.69 -0.26 -11.35
CA ARG A 45 11.53 1.19 -11.53
C ARG A 45 10.09 1.63 -11.26
N ASP A 46 9.12 0.91 -11.80
CA ASP A 46 7.71 1.27 -11.72
C ASP A 46 7.17 1.02 -10.30
N THR A 47 7.62 -0.04 -9.61
CA THR A 47 7.35 -0.27 -8.18
C THR A 47 8.07 0.75 -7.30
N ALA A 48 9.30 1.14 -7.60
CA ALA A 48 10.01 2.20 -6.87
C ALA A 48 9.35 3.57 -7.10
N ALA A 49 8.89 3.88 -8.31
CA ALA A 49 8.14 5.10 -8.62
C ALA A 49 6.76 5.10 -7.94
N ALA A 50 6.06 3.97 -7.92
CA ALA A 50 4.80 3.80 -7.20
C ALA A 50 5.00 3.89 -5.68
N ALA A 51 6.09 3.33 -5.14
CA ALA A 51 6.46 3.45 -3.74
C ALA A 51 6.86 4.88 -3.37
N ALA A 52 7.56 5.61 -4.25
CA ALA A 52 7.88 7.02 -4.06
C ALA A 52 6.61 7.90 -4.13
N ALA A 53 5.68 7.59 -5.03
CA ALA A 53 4.37 8.25 -5.08
C ALA A 53 3.55 7.94 -3.83
N ALA A 54 3.52 6.67 -3.38
CA ALA A 54 2.85 6.26 -2.15
C ALA A 54 3.50 6.83 -0.89
N ALA A 55 4.83 7.01 -0.85
CA ALA A 55 5.52 7.69 0.24
C ALA A 55 5.22 9.19 0.25
N THR A 56 5.06 9.81 -0.93
CA THR A 56 4.60 11.20 -1.05
C THR A 56 3.14 11.33 -0.62
N THR A 57 2.27 10.35 -0.91
CA THR A 57 0.87 10.31 -0.44
C THR A 57 0.75 9.94 1.05
N ALA A 58 1.62 9.09 1.59
CA ALA A 58 1.70 8.79 3.03
C ALA A 58 2.19 10.02 3.82
N SER A 59 3.07 10.82 3.23
CA SER A 59 3.54 12.08 3.80
C SER A 59 2.55 13.24 3.61
N ASN A 60 1.75 13.23 2.53
CA ASN A 60 0.71 14.24 2.26
C ASN A 60 -0.69 13.83 2.76
N GLY A 61 -0.85 12.64 3.36
CA GLY A 61 -2.12 12.12 3.87
C GLY A 61 -2.27 12.15 5.40
N GLN A 62 -1.22 12.55 6.13
CA GLN A 62 -1.28 12.77 7.59
C GLN A 62 -1.31 14.26 7.99
N THR A 63 -1.62 15.16 7.05
CA THR A 63 -2.00 16.54 7.40
C THR A 63 -3.51 16.71 7.23
N ASN A 64 -4.32 15.88 7.91
CA ASN A 64 -5.63 16.38 8.32
C ASN A 64 -5.37 17.51 9.31
N GLY A 65 -5.53 18.74 8.81
CA GLY A 65 -5.27 19.98 9.51
C GLY A 65 -6.02 20.07 10.83
N HIS A 66 -5.37 19.64 11.90
CA HIS A 66 -5.59 20.15 13.25
C HIS A 66 -4.34 20.90 13.74
N HIS A 67 -3.68 21.63 12.84
CA HIS A 67 -3.04 22.88 13.27
C HIS A 67 -4.15 23.91 13.45
N ALA A 68 -4.85 23.81 14.57
CA ALA A 68 -5.58 24.96 15.08
C ALA A 68 -4.54 26.06 15.32
N ASN A 69 -4.38 26.95 14.34
CA ASN A 69 -3.87 28.29 14.57
C ASN A 69 -4.95 29.03 15.36
N GLY A 70 -5.10 28.63 16.62
CA GLY A 70 -5.89 29.30 17.61
C GLY A 70 -4.91 29.82 18.62
N THR A 71 -4.53 31.09 18.48
CA THR A 71 -4.18 31.93 19.61
C THR A 71 -5.30 31.85 20.65
N LYS A 72 -5.30 30.82 21.50
CA LYS A 72 -6.11 30.78 22.71
C LYS A 72 -5.21 31.22 23.85
N THR A 73 -5.11 32.54 23.98
CA THR A 73 -4.80 33.20 25.23
C THR A 73 -5.89 32.85 26.25
N ILE A 74 -5.73 31.76 27.02
CA ILE A 74 -6.30 31.63 28.37
C ILE A 74 -5.30 30.81 29.21
N ALA A 75 -5.08 31.30 30.43
CA ALA A 75 -4.13 30.91 31.45
C ALA A 75 -4.20 29.40 31.87
N PRO A 76 -3.28 28.91 32.73
CA PRO A 76 -2.93 27.51 32.85
C PRO A 76 -3.93 26.76 33.72
N GLU A 77 -4.57 25.74 33.17
CA GLU A 77 -5.35 24.80 33.94
C GLU A 77 -5.01 23.37 33.50
N ASN A 78 -4.12 22.77 34.31
CA ASN A 78 -3.67 21.38 34.33
C ASN A 78 -2.70 21.00 33.20
N GLY A 79 -1.43 21.27 33.48
CA GLY A 79 -0.28 20.88 32.67
C GLY A 79 -0.17 19.37 32.52
N VAL A 80 -0.75 18.86 31.43
CA VAL A 80 -0.29 17.60 30.85
C VAL A 80 0.76 18.01 29.83
N ASP A 81 2.02 17.74 30.16
CA ASP A 81 3.17 18.06 29.32
C ASP A 81 2.99 17.37 27.95
N GLN A 82 2.51 18.11 26.96
CA GLN A 82 2.23 17.60 25.61
C GLN A 82 3.48 16.92 25.02
N THR A 83 4.66 17.43 25.35
CA THR A 83 5.95 16.80 25.01
C THR A 83 6.13 15.44 25.69
N ALA A 84 5.73 15.29 26.95
CA ALA A 84 5.82 14.01 27.65
C ALA A 84 4.88 12.95 27.04
N ASP A 85 3.68 13.35 26.60
CA ASP A 85 2.77 12.45 25.88
C ASP A 85 3.33 12.02 24.54
N ALA A 86 3.87 12.97 23.77
CA ALA A 86 4.52 12.66 22.49
C ALA A 86 5.68 11.67 22.66
N LEU A 87 6.49 11.82 23.71
CA LEU A 87 7.58 10.89 24.02
C LEU A 87 7.07 9.50 24.45
N ARG A 88 5.98 9.42 25.22
CA ARG A 88 5.35 8.14 25.58
C ARG A 88 4.84 7.41 24.34
N ASP A 89 4.22 8.13 23.41
CA ASP A 89 3.73 7.53 22.18
C ASP A 89 4.89 7.08 21.28
N ALA A 90 5.97 7.86 21.16
CA ALA A 90 7.16 7.44 20.43
C ALA A 90 7.75 6.12 20.95
N LEU A 91 7.77 5.92 22.29
CA LEU A 91 8.21 4.67 22.90
C LEU A 91 7.27 3.50 22.55
N LYS A 92 5.95 3.69 22.59
CA LYS A 92 4.99 2.63 22.18
C LYS A 92 5.22 2.18 20.75
N HIS A 93 5.49 3.12 19.83
CA HIS A 93 5.78 2.79 18.44
C HIS A 93 7.10 2.00 18.32
N ALA A 94 8.13 2.37 19.08
CA ALA A 94 9.39 1.62 19.12
C ALA A 94 9.18 0.18 19.64
N GLU A 95 8.34 -0.01 20.66
CA GLU A 95 8.00 -1.34 21.18
C GLU A 95 7.28 -2.21 20.14
N GLN A 96 6.37 -1.63 19.36
CA GLN A 96 5.68 -2.34 18.27
C GLN A 96 6.67 -2.82 17.21
N VAL A 97 7.67 -2.00 16.84
CA VAL A 97 8.72 -2.40 15.89
C VAL A 97 9.56 -3.55 16.44
N VAL A 98 9.90 -3.52 17.73
CA VAL A 98 10.64 -4.61 18.38
C VAL A 98 9.80 -5.90 18.41
N GLN A 99 8.50 -5.82 18.66
CA GLN A 99 7.61 -6.98 18.59
C GLN A 99 7.57 -7.58 17.18
N ALA A 100 7.44 -6.74 16.15
CA ALA A 100 7.46 -7.19 14.76
C ALA A 100 8.80 -7.83 14.37
N ALA A 101 9.93 -7.30 14.84
CA ALA A 101 11.24 -7.90 14.61
C ALA A 101 11.36 -9.29 15.28
N LYS A 102 10.82 -9.44 16.49
CA LYS A 102 10.81 -10.74 17.19
C LYS A 102 9.97 -11.79 16.46
N THR A 103 8.78 -11.42 15.98
CA THR A 103 7.94 -12.36 15.23
C THR A 103 8.60 -12.77 13.91
N ALA A 104 9.25 -11.84 13.21
CA ALA A 104 10.01 -12.14 11.99
C ALA A 104 11.21 -13.09 12.24
N LEU A 105 11.89 -12.95 13.38
CA LEU A 105 12.96 -13.88 13.76
C LEU A 105 12.40 -15.27 14.08
N ALA A 106 11.25 -15.35 14.76
CA ALA A 106 10.62 -16.63 15.07
C ALA A 106 10.21 -17.38 13.80
N THR A 107 9.59 -16.70 12.82
CA THR A 107 9.22 -17.32 11.54
C THR A 107 10.45 -17.74 10.73
N TYR A 108 11.53 -16.95 10.78
CA TYR A 108 12.78 -17.34 10.14
C TYR A 108 13.39 -18.60 10.76
N LEU A 109 13.44 -18.69 12.09
CA LEU A 109 13.97 -19.88 12.77
C LEU A 109 13.10 -21.12 12.53
N ASP A 110 11.77 -20.98 12.56
CA ASP A 110 10.84 -22.05 12.23
C ASP A 110 11.09 -22.58 10.81
N SER A 111 11.22 -21.68 9.82
CA SER A 111 11.55 -22.03 8.44
C SER A 111 12.92 -22.72 8.30
N ARG A 112 13.90 -22.33 9.14
CA ARG A 112 15.23 -22.93 9.16
C ARG A 112 15.23 -24.32 9.78
N THR A 113 14.39 -24.57 10.78
CA THR A 113 14.23 -25.90 11.41
C THR A 113 13.34 -26.84 10.61
N GLY A 114 12.48 -26.32 9.72
CA GLY A 114 11.61 -27.09 8.82
C GLY A 114 12.33 -27.81 7.67
N SER A 115 13.66 -27.74 7.57
CA SER A 115 14.46 -28.44 6.55
C SER A 115 14.88 -29.85 7.03
N ALA A 116 13.91 -30.72 7.34
CA ALA A 116 14.12 -32.15 7.53
C ALA A 116 12.91 -32.98 7.03
N TYR A 117 12.83 -33.15 5.70
CA TYR A 117 12.01 -34.12 4.93
C TYR A 117 10.46 -34.02 5.01
N PRO A 118 9.73 -34.35 3.93
CA PRO A 118 8.35 -33.91 3.74
C PRO A 118 7.36 -34.87 4.40
N ALA A 119 6.47 -34.32 5.23
CA ALA A 119 5.23 -34.98 5.60
C ALA A 119 4.08 -34.18 5.00
N ALA A 120 3.39 -34.79 4.04
CA ALA A 120 2.16 -34.28 3.47
C ALA A 120 1.13 -34.02 4.59
N ALA A 121 0.82 -32.76 4.84
CA ALA A 121 -0.40 -32.35 5.51
C ALA A 121 -0.86 -31.04 4.88
N ALA A 122 -1.97 -31.14 4.14
CA ALA A 122 -2.73 -29.99 3.69
C ALA A 122 -3.17 -29.14 4.89
N ALA A 123 -3.08 -27.82 4.78
CA ALA A 123 -4.19 -26.88 4.95
C ALA A 123 -3.70 -25.46 5.21
N ASP A 124 -4.46 -24.52 4.64
CA ASP A 124 -4.54 -23.10 4.95
C ASP A 124 -3.38 -22.19 4.53
N GLY A 125 -3.54 -21.73 3.29
CA GLY A 125 -2.88 -20.54 2.79
C GLY A 125 -3.28 -19.30 3.58
N ASN A 126 -2.27 -18.49 3.89
CA ASN A 126 -2.38 -17.05 4.07
C ASN A 126 -1.10 -16.41 3.53
N GLY A 127 -0.88 -16.58 2.23
CA GLY A 127 -0.09 -15.61 1.48
C GLY A 127 -0.99 -14.40 1.28
N ALA A 128 -0.80 -13.35 2.09
CA ALA A 128 -1.45 -12.06 1.87
C ALA A 128 -0.88 -11.44 0.59
N VAL A 129 -1.46 -11.86 -0.52
CA VAL A 129 -1.41 -11.20 -1.82
C VAL A 129 -2.07 -9.84 -1.64
N HIS A 130 -1.31 -8.78 -1.89
CA HIS A 130 -1.86 -7.47 -2.17
C HIS A 130 -2.55 -7.53 -3.53
N GLU A 131 -3.88 -7.57 -3.55
CA GLU A 131 -4.65 -7.28 -4.76
C GLU A 131 -5.67 -6.16 -4.51
N ASN A 132 -5.55 -5.14 -5.34
CA ASN A 132 -6.52 -4.07 -5.55
C ASN A 132 -7.57 -4.57 -6.54
N GLY A 133 -8.85 -4.40 -6.24
CA GLY A 133 -9.91 -4.57 -7.23
C GLY A 133 -11.26 -4.90 -6.62
N GLU A 134 -12.15 -3.91 -6.62
CA GLU A 134 -13.59 -4.08 -6.42
C GLU A 134 -14.17 -5.31 -7.14
N GLN A 135 -14.98 -6.08 -6.41
CA GLN A 135 -16.19 -6.67 -7.00
C GLN A 135 -17.18 -7.01 -5.90
N ASN A 136 -18.20 -6.16 -5.84
CA ASN A 136 -19.48 -6.44 -5.21
C ASN A 136 -20.09 -7.74 -5.79
N GLY A 137 -20.49 -8.63 -4.89
CA GLY A 137 -21.68 -9.45 -5.09
C GLY A 137 -21.48 -10.88 -5.59
N LYS A 138 -21.13 -11.80 -4.69
CA LYS A 138 -21.88 -13.07 -4.57
C LYS A 138 -22.13 -13.40 -3.11
N ALA A 139 -23.41 -13.33 -2.76
CA ALA A 139 -23.95 -13.61 -1.44
C ALA A 139 -23.69 -15.06 -1.04
N GLY A 140 -23.11 -15.22 0.14
CA GLY A 140 -22.99 -16.50 0.84
C GLY A 140 -22.55 -16.25 2.26
N MET A 141 -23.51 -15.90 3.12
CA MET A 141 -23.36 -15.87 4.58
C MET A 141 -22.34 -14.84 5.13
N GLN A 142 -22.57 -13.55 4.90
CA GLN A 142 -21.86 -12.50 5.64
C GLN A 142 -22.79 -11.69 6.52
N ARG A 143 -22.34 -11.57 7.77
CA ARG A 143 -22.95 -10.86 8.90
C ARG A 143 -23.27 -9.44 8.45
N ARG A 144 -24.55 -9.12 8.26
CA ARG A 144 -24.96 -7.76 7.91
C ARG A 144 -24.75 -6.89 9.14
N GLY A 145 -23.75 -6.00 9.07
CA GLY A 145 -23.60 -4.90 10.02
C GLY A 145 -24.77 -3.92 9.92
N VAL A 146 -24.83 -3.00 10.88
CA VAL A 146 -25.87 -1.97 11.02
C VAL A 146 -26.05 -1.24 9.70
N THR A 147 -27.23 -1.36 9.09
CA THR A 147 -27.51 -0.71 7.80
C THR A 147 -27.89 0.76 8.02
N SER A 148 -27.67 1.61 7.02
CA SER A 148 -27.98 3.05 7.07
C SER A 148 -29.41 3.35 7.50
N ARG A 149 -30.33 2.41 7.28
CA ARG A 149 -31.74 2.46 7.67
C ARG A 149 -31.94 2.51 9.19
N GLU A 150 -31.05 1.87 9.95
CA GLU A 150 -31.08 1.83 11.42
C GLU A 150 -30.29 2.99 12.05
N MET A 151 -29.39 3.61 11.29
CA MET A 151 -28.65 4.81 11.70
C MET A 151 -29.46 6.11 11.52
N SER A 152 -30.51 6.10 10.69
CA SER A 152 -31.34 7.27 10.39
C SER A 152 -32.59 7.42 11.27
N GLY A 153 -32.85 6.49 12.20
CA GLY A 153 -33.92 6.62 13.19
C GLY A 153 -35.35 6.48 12.66
N GLU A 154 -35.57 5.84 11.51
CA GLU A 154 -36.91 5.54 11.00
C GLU A 154 -37.55 4.37 11.75
N MET A 155 -38.20 4.69 12.87
CA MET A 155 -39.13 3.77 13.54
C MET A 155 -40.42 3.66 12.72
N GLY A 156 -40.53 2.57 11.95
CA GLY A 156 -41.82 2.02 11.53
C GLY A 156 -42.29 2.36 10.11
N GLY A 157 -42.99 1.38 9.51
CA GLY A 157 -43.73 1.49 8.25
C GLY A 157 -43.21 0.51 7.21
N ASP A 158 -43.75 -0.71 7.16
CA ASP A 158 -44.85 -1.08 6.25
C ASP A 158 -44.36 -1.25 4.79
N THR A 159 -44.60 -2.33 4.05
CA THR A 159 -45.81 -3.16 3.91
C THR A 159 -45.42 -4.52 3.29
N LEU A 160 -45.96 -5.63 3.79
CA LEU A 160 -46.06 -6.85 2.98
C LEU A 160 -47.28 -6.68 2.08
N LEU A 161 -47.05 -6.70 0.76
CA LEU A 161 -48.10 -6.88 -0.25
C LEU A 161 -48.28 -8.38 -0.49
N GLU A 162 -49.38 -8.93 0.01
CA GLU A 162 -50.14 -10.03 -0.62
C GLU A 162 -51.58 -9.57 -0.80
#